data_AF-A0A961ILH0-F1
#
_entry.id   AF-A0A961ILH0-F1
#
_cell.length_a   1.000
_cell.length_b   1.000
_cell.length_c   1.000
_cell.angle_alpha   90.00
_cell.angle_beta   90.00
_cell.angle_gamma   90.00
#
_symmetry.space_group_name_H-M   'P 1'
#
loop_
_entity.id
_entity.type
_entity.pdbx_description
1 polymer ?
#
loop_
_entity_poly.entity_id
_entity_poly.type
_entity_poly.pdbx_seq_one_letter_code
_entity_poly.pdbx_strand_id
1 'polypeptide(L)'
;MIVGHYASALVSRTHLPRAPLWLLLLCAQLPEFLWLALALAGIEAPRPGSILDATFQNIQVDMIYSHNLIPNLVLGLATSAVVRLIWRDWSLALWCGALVVVHVLCDYLVGFQHQLLGRFSPDIALNLYARMPYLAILIELCFAATCVLYYAVHERRSGRAASKGTLIELCAVFLIGILMWMPSATLSLRQMLHMSGFLD
;
A
#
# COMPACT_ATOMS: atom_id res chain seq x y z
N MET A 1 -1.23 4.39 -2.31
CA MET A 1 -1.07 4.73 -0.88
C MET A 1 0.30 4.21 -0.46
N ILE A 2 0.94 4.81 0.53
CA ILE A 2 2.29 4.40 0.94
C ILE A 2 2.15 3.49 2.16
N VAL A 3 2.16 4.08 3.35
CA VAL A 3 2.10 3.36 4.63
C VAL A 3 0.67 3.06 5.03
N GLY A 4 -0.31 3.81 4.51
CA GLY A 4 -1.72 3.64 4.82
C GLY A 4 -2.27 2.27 4.43
N HIS A 5 -1.67 1.58 3.45
CA HIS A 5 -2.07 0.23 3.05
C HIS A 5 -1.90 -0.79 4.18
N TYR A 6 -0.83 -0.69 4.97
CA TYR A 6 -0.62 -1.54 6.14
C TYR A 6 -1.74 -1.43 7.18
N ALA A 7 -2.47 -0.30 7.22
CA ALA A 7 -3.59 -0.14 8.13
C ALA A 7 -4.74 -1.12 7.84
N SER A 8 -4.91 -1.55 6.58
CA SER A 8 -5.89 -2.56 6.20
C SER A 8 -5.65 -3.91 6.89
N ALA A 9 -4.40 -4.24 7.22
CA ALA A 9 -4.06 -5.45 7.96
C ALA A 9 -4.69 -5.46 9.36
N LEU A 10 -4.91 -4.29 9.98
CA LEU A 10 -5.61 -4.18 11.27
C LEU A 10 -7.06 -4.67 11.17
N VAL A 11 -7.73 -4.44 10.04
CA VAL A 11 -9.09 -4.93 9.81
C VAL A 11 -9.11 -6.45 9.77
N SER A 12 -8.22 -7.07 8.99
CA SER A 12 -8.13 -8.54 8.97
C SER A 12 -7.73 -9.13 10.32
N ARG A 13 -6.87 -8.42 11.08
CA ARG A 13 -6.41 -8.81 12.41
C ARG A 13 -7.54 -8.94 13.43
N THR A 14 -8.57 -8.11 13.36
CA THR A 14 -9.71 -8.19 14.29
C THR A 14 -10.51 -9.48 14.12
N HIS A 15 -10.58 -9.98 12.88
CA HIS A 15 -11.27 -11.22 12.50
C HIS A 15 -10.39 -12.46 12.63
N LEU A 16 -9.07 -12.28 12.56
CA LEU A 16 -8.08 -13.35 12.64
C LEU A 16 -7.08 -13.12 13.80
N PRO A 17 -7.53 -13.19 15.07
CA PRO A 17 -6.69 -12.86 16.23
C PRO A 17 -5.55 -13.86 16.50
N ARG A 18 -5.52 -15.00 15.81
CA ARG A 18 -4.43 -15.97 15.87
C ARG A 18 -3.53 -15.99 14.63
N ALA A 19 -3.93 -15.27 13.57
CA ALA A 19 -3.12 -15.21 12.37
C ALA A 19 -1.79 -14.47 12.64
N PRO A 20 -0.69 -14.90 11.98
CA PRO A 20 0.58 -14.21 12.07
C PRO A 20 0.45 -12.80 11.50
N LEU A 21 0.70 -11.78 12.33
CA LEU A 21 0.57 -10.38 11.92
C LEU A 21 1.48 -10.03 10.74
N TRP A 22 2.71 -10.57 10.72
CA TRP A 22 3.66 -10.34 9.62
C TRP A 22 3.10 -10.79 8.26
N LEU A 23 2.29 -11.86 8.23
CA LEU A 23 1.70 -12.36 6.99
C LEU A 23 0.61 -11.41 6.49
N LEU A 24 -0.22 -10.90 7.41
CA LEU A 24 -1.26 -9.92 7.06
C LEU A 24 -0.62 -8.62 6.54
N LEU A 25 0.46 -8.16 7.19
CA LEU A 25 1.21 -6.99 6.73
C LEU A 25 1.87 -7.23 5.36
N LEU A 26 2.47 -8.41 5.16
CA LEU A 26 3.06 -8.81 3.88
C LEU A 26 2.00 -8.82 2.76
N CYS A 27 0.83 -9.41 3.00
CA CYS A 27 -0.25 -9.47 2.02
C CYS A 27 -0.84 -8.09 1.72
N ALA A 28 -0.91 -7.19 2.72
CA ALA A 28 -1.36 -5.82 2.54
C ALA A 28 -0.44 -4.96 1.66
N GLN A 29 0.81 -5.40 1.45
CA GLN A 29 1.84 -4.68 0.67
C GLN A 29 2.46 -5.56 -0.43
N LEU A 30 1.82 -6.69 -0.74
CA LEU A 30 2.36 -7.64 -1.72
C LEU A 30 2.52 -7.02 -3.11
N PRO A 31 1.60 -6.17 -3.61
CA PRO A 31 1.76 -5.48 -4.89
C PRO A 31 3.05 -4.66 -4.99
N GLU A 32 3.47 -3.95 -3.93
CA GLU A 32 4.74 -3.22 -3.95
C GLU A 32 5.96 -4.11 -3.88
N PHE A 33 5.93 -5.19 -3.10
CA PHE A 33 7.06 -6.12 -3.08
C PHE A 33 7.23 -6.77 -4.45
N LEU A 34 6.13 -7.09 -5.13
CA LEU A 34 6.15 -7.57 -6.51
C LEU A 34 6.68 -6.49 -7.46
N TRP A 35 6.17 -5.25 -7.37
CA TRP A 35 6.65 -4.13 -8.18
C TRP A 35 8.15 -3.88 -7.99
N LEU A 36 8.63 -3.87 -6.74
CA LEU A 36 10.05 -3.71 -6.43
C LEU A 36 10.90 -4.80 -7.08
N ALA A 37 10.46 -6.06 -7.00
CA ALA A 37 11.15 -7.17 -7.65
C ALA A 37 11.17 -7.01 -9.19
N LEU A 38 10.04 -6.61 -9.79
CA LEU A 38 9.93 -6.38 -11.23
C LEU A 38 10.72 -5.16 -11.71
N ALA A 39 10.79 -4.10 -10.90
CA ALA A 39 11.58 -2.92 -11.17
C ALA A 39 13.08 -3.24 -11.14
N LEU A 40 13.54 -4.03 -10.16
CA LEU A 40 14.91 -4.53 -10.09
C LEU A 40 15.26 -5.46 -11.26
N ALA A 41 14.29 -6.22 -11.77
CA ALA A 41 14.43 -7.03 -12.97
C ALA A 41 14.34 -6.22 -14.29
N GLY A 42 14.07 -4.92 -14.22
CA GLY A 42 13.92 -4.04 -15.39
C GLY A 42 12.59 -4.17 -16.14
N ILE A 43 11.62 -4.91 -15.60
CA ILE A 43 10.31 -5.17 -16.22
C ILE A 43 9.36 -3.99 -15.98
N GLU A 44 9.27 -3.50 -14.74
CA GLU A 44 8.42 -2.36 -14.33
C GLU A 44 9.26 -1.22 -13.76
N ALA A 45 10.36 -0.89 -14.47
CA ALA A 45 11.31 0.12 -14.01
C ALA A 45 10.69 1.53 -14.01
N PRO A 46 10.76 2.27 -12.89
CA PRO A 46 10.29 3.64 -12.84
C PRO A 46 11.21 4.61 -13.60
N ARG A 47 10.62 5.74 -13.99
CA ARG A 47 11.32 6.92 -14.48
C ARG A 47 10.96 8.10 -13.57
N PRO A 48 11.92 8.92 -13.11
CA PRO A 48 13.37 8.80 -13.35
C PRO A 48 13.95 7.50 -12.74
N GLY A 49 14.99 6.96 -13.37
CA GLY A 49 15.59 5.68 -12.96
C GLY A 49 16.30 5.72 -11.61
N SER A 50 16.57 6.93 -11.11
CA SER A 50 17.09 7.18 -9.76
C SER A 50 15.93 7.53 -8.84
N ILE A 51 15.75 6.73 -7.78
CA ILE A 51 14.73 6.98 -6.75
C ILE A 51 14.98 8.29 -5.99
N LEU A 52 16.23 8.78 -5.98
CA LEU A 52 16.59 10.06 -5.34
C LEU A 52 15.99 11.26 -6.07
N ASP A 53 15.65 11.07 -7.34
CA ASP A 53 15.10 12.08 -8.23
C ASP A 53 13.58 11.95 -8.38
N ALA A 54 12.98 10.90 -7.82
CA ALA A 54 11.55 10.64 -7.88
C ALA A 54 10.75 11.48 -6.87
N THR A 55 9.58 11.93 -7.30
CA THR A 55 8.52 12.58 -6.53
C THR A 55 7.18 11.98 -6.94
N PHE A 56 6.11 12.23 -6.20
CA PHE A 56 4.77 11.76 -6.62
C PHE A 56 4.32 12.32 -7.96
N GLN A 57 4.79 13.50 -8.33
CA GLN A 57 4.39 14.15 -9.58
C GLN A 57 5.21 13.72 -10.79
N ASN A 58 6.47 13.31 -10.59
CA ASN A 58 7.37 13.02 -11.69
C ASN A 58 7.61 11.52 -11.92
N ILE A 59 7.27 10.66 -10.95
CA ILE A 59 7.47 9.23 -11.09
C ILE A 59 6.48 8.68 -12.12
N GLN A 60 7.02 8.02 -13.14
CA GLN A 60 6.29 7.40 -14.22
C GLN A 60 6.67 5.93 -14.27
N VAL A 61 5.68 5.07 -14.17
CA VAL A 61 5.88 3.63 -14.24
C VAL A 61 4.62 2.94 -14.75
N ASP A 62 4.80 2.03 -15.70
CA ASP A 62 3.73 1.18 -16.21
C ASP A 62 3.68 -0.09 -15.32
N MET A 63 2.83 -0.07 -14.29
CA MET A 63 2.70 -1.16 -13.29
C MET A 63 1.72 -2.26 -13.74
N ILE A 64 1.99 -2.86 -14.91
CA ILE A 64 1.08 -3.80 -15.58
C ILE A 64 0.79 -5.05 -14.75
N TYR A 65 1.80 -5.70 -14.18
CA TYR A 65 1.68 -6.96 -13.47
C TYR A 65 1.39 -6.76 -11.98
N SER A 66 1.93 -5.70 -11.40
CA SER A 66 1.85 -5.46 -9.96
C SER A 66 0.55 -4.75 -9.54
N HIS A 67 0.07 -3.76 -10.29
CA HIS A 67 -1.01 -2.87 -9.83
C HIS A 67 -2.20 -2.71 -10.79
N ASN A 68 -2.15 -3.24 -12.03
CA ASN A 68 -3.37 -3.28 -12.84
C ASN A 68 -4.40 -4.26 -12.27
N LEU A 69 -5.67 -3.99 -12.54
CA LEU A 69 -6.78 -4.62 -11.80
C LEU A 69 -6.78 -6.12 -11.99
N ILE A 70 -6.81 -6.57 -13.25
CA ILE A 70 -6.92 -7.99 -13.56
C ILE A 70 -5.67 -8.76 -13.10
N PRO A 71 -4.42 -8.32 -13.38
CA PRO A 71 -3.22 -8.97 -12.86
C PRO A 71 -3.20 -9.03 -11.33
N ASN A 72 -3.64 -7.97 -10.64
CA ASN A 72 -3.69 -7.98 -9.18
C ASN A 72 -4.81 -8.86 -8.61
N LEU A 73 -5.96 -8.99 -9.28
CA LEU A 73 -6.98 -9.98 -8.92
C LEU A 73 -6.43 -11.40 -9.03
N VAL A 74 -5.67 -11.69 -10.09
CA VAL A 74 -4.97 -12.98 -10.25
C VAL A 74 -3.95 -13.16 -9.12
N LEU A 75 -3.19 -12.12 -8.76
CA LEU A 75 -2.26 -12.15 -7.63
C LEU A 75 -2.97 -12.43 -6.30
N GLY A 76 -4.12 -11.83 -6.05
CA GLY A 76 -4.93 -12.10 -4.86
C GLY A 76 -5.44 -13.55 -4.78
N LEU A 77 -5.86 -14.11 -5.92
CA LEU A 77 -6.24 -15.52 -6.01
C LEU A 77 -5.05 -16.45 -5.80
N ALA A 78 -3.91 -16.15 -6.42
CA ALA A 78 -2.67 -16.91 -6.24
C ALA A 78 -2.20 -16.86 -4.78
N THR A 79 -2.26 -15.69 -4.15
CA THR A 79 -1.94 -15.50 -2.72
C THR A 79 -2.86 -16.33 -1.84
N SER A 80 -4.17 -16.30 -2.09
CA SER A 80 -5.14 -17.14 -1.37
C SER A 80 -4.80 -18.62 -1.51
N ALA A 81 -4.48 -19.08 -2.72
CA ALA A 81 -4.12 -20.47 -2.98
C ALA A 81 -2.86 -20.88 -2.21
N VAL A 82 -1.79 -20.08 -2.27
CA VAL A 82 -0.53 -20.35 -1.56
C VAL A 82 -0.74 -20.39 -0.05
N VAL A 83 -1.43 -19.41 0.52
CA VAL A 83 -1.73 -19.38 1.96
C VAL A 83 -2.59 -20.58 2.37
N ARG A 84 -3.57 -20.96 1.54
CA ARG A 84 -4.41 -22.15 1.79
C ARG A 84 -3.61 -23.44 1.75
N LEU A 85 -2.59 -23.54 0.90
CA LEU A 85 -1.74 -24.73 0.81
C LEU A 85 -0.85 -24.87 2.05
N ILE A 86 -0.27 -23.76 2.52
CA ILE A 86 0.68 -23.76 3.65
C ILE A 86 -0.05 -23.88 5.00
N TRP A 87 -1.04 -23.03 5.28
CA TRP A 87 -1.72 -22.98 6.58
C TRP A 87 -2.96 -23.86 6.68
N ARG A 88 -3.48 -24.34 5.54
CA ARG A 88 -4.69 -25.16 5.46
C ARG A 88 -5.96 -24.51 6.03
N ASP A 89 -5.96 -23.17 6.14
CA ASP A 89 -7.06 -22.36 6.65
C ASP A 89 -7.65 -21.50 5.53
N TRP A 90 -8.94 -21.70 5.24
CA TRP A 90 -9.66 -20.94 4.22
C TRP A 90 -9.94 -19.49 4.63
N SER A 91 -10.20 -19.24 5.91
CA SER A 91 -10.46 -17.88 6.40
C SER A 91 -9.21 -17.03 6.25
N LEU A 92 -8.06 -17.54 6.72
CA LEU A 92 -6.77 -16.87 6.56
C LEU A 92 -6.42 -16.63 5.08
N ALA A 93 -6.59 -17.65 4.25
CA ALA A 93 -6.33 -17.55 2.81
C ALA A 93 -7.14 -16.45 2.12
N LEU A 94 -8.46 -16.41 2.37
CA LEU A 94 -9.34 -15.42 1.75
C LEU A 94 -9.04 -14.00 2.26
N TRP A 95 -8.74 -13.83 3.55
CA TRP A 95 -8.31 -12.53 4.08
C TRP A 95 -6.99 -12.07 3.46
N CYS A 96 -6.00 -12.96 3.31
CA CYS A 96 -4.73 -12.63 2.66
C CYS A 96 -4.93 -12.21 1.20
N GLY A 97 -5.73 -12.92 0.41
CA GLY A 97 -6.05 -12.50 -0.95
C GLY A 97 -6.84 -11.20 -1.01
N ALA A 98 -7.80 -11.00 -0.10
CA ALA A 98 -8.57 -9.77 -0.01
C ALA A 98 -7.69 -8.55 0.29
N LEU A 99 -6.68 -8.68 1.16
CA LEU A 99 -5.73 -7.61 1.44
C LEU A 99 -4.97 -7.16 0.18
N VAL A 100 -4.53 -8.11 -0.65
CA VAL A 100 -3.88 -7.83 -1.95
C VAL A 100 -4.82 -7.08 -2.89
N VAL A 101 -6.12 -7.41 -2.89
CA VAL A 101 -7.10 -6.71 -3.75
C VAL A 101 -7.42 -5.33 -3.21
N VAL A 102 -7.67 -5.20 -1.89
CA VAL A 102 -7.96 -3.92 -1.22
C VAL A 102 -6.84 -2.93 -1.47
N HIS A 103 -5.59 -3.39 -1.45
CA HIS A 103 -4.42 -2.61 -1.80
C HIS A 103 -4.61 -1.84 -3.12
N VAL A 104 -4.86 -2.55 -4.23
CA VAL A 104 -4.98 -1.89 -5.55
C VAL A 104 -6.24 -1.04 -5.65
N LEU A 105 -7.33 -1.43 -4.98
CA LEU A 105 -8.53 -0.58 -4.92
C LEU A 105 -8.25 0.76 -4.22
N CYS A 106 -7.46 0.72 -3.15
CA CYS A 106 -6.99 1.91 -2.45
C CYS A 106 -6.09 2.77 -3.36
N ASP A 107 -5.23 2.16 -4.17
CA ASP A 107 -4.43 2.88 -5.17
C ASP A 107 -5.27 3.53 -6.26
N TYR A 108 -6.41 2.96 -6.64
CA TYR A 108 -7.25 3.60 -7.66
C TYR A 108 -7.90 4.87 -7.14
N LEU A 109 -8.14 4.92 -5.85
CA LEU A 109 -8.66 6.10 -5.18
C LEU A 109 -7.59 7.14 -4.91
N VAL A 110 -6.37 6.76 -4.53
CA VAL A 110 -5.39 7.72 -3.95
C VAL A 110 -4.03 7.70 -4.65
N GLY A 111 -3.68 6.58 -5.28
CA GLY A 111 -2.35 6.29 -5.82
C GLY A 111 -2.06 6.90 -7.19
N PHE A 112 -1.20 6.19 -7.92
CA PHE A 112 -0.77 6.54 -9.27
C PHE A 112 -1.81 6.14 -10.32
N GLN A 113 -1.53 6.45 -11.59
CA GLN A 113 -2.35 5.99 -12.70
C GLN A 113 -2.20 4.48 -12.89
N HIS A 114 -3.33 3.78 -13.02
CA HIS A 114 -3.38 2.35 -13.27
C HIS A 114 -4.45 2.03 -14.31
N GLN A 115 -4.25 0.93 -15.02
CA GLN A 115 -5.16 0.46 -16.06
C GLN A 115 -5.87 -0.84 -15.66
N LEU A 116 -6.88 -1.21 -16.44
CA LEU A 116 -7.65 -2.43 -16.22
C LEU A 116 -6.82 -3.72 -16.37
N LEU A 117 -5.97 -3.79 -17.40
CA LEU A 117 -5.24 -5.00 -17.77
C LEU A 117 -3.80 -4.70 -18.17
N GLY A 118 -3.62 -3.88 -19.22
CA GLY A 118 -2.31 -3.57 -19.77
C GLY A 118 -2.25 -2.17 -20.34
N ARG A 119 -1.12 -1.83 -20.96
CA ARG A 119 -0.80 -0.47 -21.41
C ARG A 119 -1.83 0.19 -22.32
N PHE A 120 -2.54 -0.60 -23.13
CA PHE A 120 -3.56 -0.11 -24.06
C PHE A 120 -4.99 -0.26 -23.54
N SER A 121 -5.16 -0.69 -22.29
CA SER A 121 -6.48 -0.82 -21.66
C SER A 121 -6.87 0.50 -20.96
N PRO A 122 -8.17 0.72 -20.69
CA PRO A 122 -8.63 1.96 -20.10
C PRO A 122 -7.97 2.27 -18.76
N ASP A 123 -7.67 3.55 -18.57
CA ASP A 123 -7.30 4.15 -17.30
C ASP A 123 -8.50 4.15 -16.35
N ILE A 124 -8.32 3.59 -15.15
CA ILE A 124 -9.41 3.44 -14.17
C ILE A 124 -9.11 4.07 -12.81
N ALA A 125 -7.85 4.46 -12.56
CA ALA A 125 -7.46 5.18 -11.35
C ALA A 125 -7.66 6.71 -11.48
N LEU A 126 -7.84 7.38 -10.34
CA LEU A 126 -7.98 8.84 -10.26
C LEU A 126 -6.63 9.58 -10.39
N ASN A 127 -5.52 8.89 -10.13
CA ASN A 127 -4.16 9.42 -10.19
C ASN A 127 -3.97 10.67 -9.30
N LEU A 128 -4.44 10.60 -8.04
CA LEU A 128 -4.36 11.73 -7.12
C LEU A 128 -2.92 12.06 -6.70
N TYR A 129 -1.99 11.11 -6.68
CA TYR A 129 -0.59 11.43 -6.41
C TYR A 129 0.01 12.42 -7.42
N ALA A 130 -0.32 12.29 -8.71
CA ALA A 130 0.14 13.25 -9.69
C ALA A 130 -0.65 14.58 -9.65
N ARG A 131 -1.98 14.49 -9.48
CA ARG A 131 -2.89 15.64 -9.65
C ARG A 131 -3.04 16.51 -8.39
N MET A 132 -3.18 15.89 -7.23
CA MET A 132 -3.49 16.53 -5.96
C MET A 132 -2.83 15.77 -4.79
N PRO A 133 -1.49 15.75 -4.70
CA PRO A 133 -0.77 14.89 -3.77
C PRO A 133 -1.11 15.14 -2.30
N TYR A 134 -1.37 16.39 -1.90
CA TYR A 134 -1.78 16.70 -0.52
C TYR A 134 -3.17 16.17 -0.19
N LEU A 135 -4.09 16.15 -1.15
CA LEU A 135 -5.41 15.53 -0.97
C LEU A 135 -5.28 14.01 -0.88
N ALA A 136 -4.40 13.40 -1.68
CA ALA A 136 -4.08 11.98 -1.55
C ALA A 136 -3.56 11.63 -0.14
N ILE A 137 -2.60 12.40 0.37
CA ILE A 137 -2.06 12.23 1.73
C ILE A 137 -3.15 12.36 2.79
N LEU A 138 -4.07 13.32 2.64
CA LEU A 138 -5.19 13.49 3.56
C LEU A 138 -6.14 12.28 3.55
N ILE A 139 -6.51 11.77 2.37
CA ILE A 139 -7.37 10.58 2.25
C ILE A 139 -6.67 9.37 2.87
N GLU A 140 -5.36 9.24 2.68
CA GLU A 140 -4.55 8.17 3.26
C GLU A 140 -4.51 8.24 4.79
N LEU A 141 -4.36 9.43 5.38
CA LEU A 141 -4.49 9.63 6.83
C LEU A 141 -5.88 9.25 7.34
N CYS A 142 -6.94 9.67 6.64
CA CYS A 142 -8.31 9.33 6.99
C CYS A 142 -8.53 7.82 6.96
N PHE A 143 -8.06 7.14 5.91
CA PHE A 143 -8.17 5.69 5.79
C PHE A 143 -7.46 4.95 6.92
N ALA A 144 -6.21 5.34 7.22
CA ALA A 144 -5.44 4.75 8.31
C ALA A 144 -6.12 4.98 9.67
N ALA A 145 -6.60 6.20 9.93
CA ALA A 145 -7.36 6.52 11.14
C ALA A 145 -8.63 5.68 11.23
N THR A 146 -9.38 5.51 10.14
CA THR A 146 -10.58 4.65 10.11
C THR A 146 -10.24 3.20 10.43
N CYS A 147 -9.15 2.65 9.91
CA CYS A 147 -8.72 1.29 10.22
C CYS A 147 -8.32 1.12 11.70
N VAL A 148 -7.60 2.08 12.27
CA VAL A 148 -7.24 2.08 13.71
C VAL A 148 -8.49 2.21 14.58
N LEU A 149 -9.43 3.09 14.22
CA LEU A 149 -10.71 3.24 14.92
C LEU A 149 -11.54 1.96 14.85
N TYR A 150 -11.62 1.33 13.67
CA TYR A 150 -12.30 0.06 13.48
C TYR A 150 -11.69 -1.02 14.38
N TYR A 151 -10.35 -1.14 14.38
CA TYR A 151 -9.62 -2.06 15.25
C TYR A 151 -9.93 -1.82 16.73
N ALA A 152 -9.83 -0.58 17.20
CA ALA A 152 -10.09 -0.23 18.60
C ALA A 152 -11.52 -0.56 19.05
N VAL A 153 -12.51 -0.21 18.22
CA VAL A 153 -13.93 -0.49 18.51
C VAL A 153 -14.21 -1.99 18.51
N HIS A 154 -13.71 -2.70 17.51
CA HIS A 154 -13.95 -4.14 17.37
C HIS A 154 -13.29 -4.95 18.49
N GLU A 155 -12.03 -4.66 18.81
CA GLU A 155 -11.31 -5.31 19.92
C GLU A 155 -12.01 -5.05 21.26
N ARG A 156 -12.47 -3.82 21.51
CA ARG A 156 -13.24 -3.48 22.73
C ARG A 156 -14.54 -4.27 22.82
N ARG A 157 -15.31 -4.35 21.74
CA ARG A 157 -16.56 -5.13 21.68
C ARG A 157 -16.34 -6.63 21.83
N SER A 158 -15.18 -7.12 21.41
CA SER A 158 -14.79 -8.54 21.50
C SER A 158 -14.15 -8.92 22.85
N GLY A 159 -14.14 -8.02 23.84
CA GLY A 159 -13.51 -8.26 25.14
C GLY A 159 -11.98 -8.27 25.12
N ARG A 160 -11.36 -7.85 24.02
CA ARG A 160 -9.90 -7.84 23.77
C ARG A 160 -9.36 -6.42 23.66
N ALA A 161 -9.91 -5.48 24.43
CA ALA A 161 -9.64 -4.05 24.29
C ALA A 161 -8.13 -3.76 24.24
N ALA A 162 -7.68 -3.14 23.14
CA ALA A 162 -6.31 -2.71 23.01
C ALA A 162 -5.95 -1.67 24.09
N SER A 163 -4.72 -1.72 24.58
CA SER A 163 -4.25 -0.75 25.56
C SER A 163 -4.19 0.65 24.95
N LYS A 164 -4.29 1.70 25.78
CA LYS A 164 -4.11 3.08 25.32
C LYS A 164 -2.74 3.29 24.68
N GLY A 165 -1.68 2.66 25.22
CA GLY A 165 -0.33 2.70 24.66
C GLY A 165 -0.28 2.16 23.24
N THR A 166 -0.86 0.97 23.01
CA THR A 166 -0.93 0.36 21.68
C THR A 166 -1.67 1.24 20.67
N LEU A 167 -2.77 1.89 21.08
CA LEU A 167 -3.50 2.80 20.19
C LEU A 167 -2.68 4.05 19.86
N ILE A 168 -1.95 4.60 20.84
CA ILE A 168 -1.04 5.74 20.61
C ILE A 168 0.08 5.32 19.65
N GLU A 169 0.67 4.15 19.84
CA GLU A 169 1.72 3.61 18.96
C GLU A 169 1.21 3.42 17.53
N LEU A 170 0.03 2.81 17.34
CA LEU A 170 -0.57 2.65 16.01
C LEU A 170 -0.82 4.01 15.35
N CYS A 171 -1.42 4.95 16.07
CA CYS A 171 -1.63 6.31 15.56
C CYS A 171 -0.31 6.98 15.20
N ALA A 172 0.72 6.86 16.04
CA ALA A 172 2.02 7.46 15.81
C ALA A 172 2.71 6.86 14.57
N VAL A 173 2.72 5.54 14.42
CA VAL A 173 3.34 4.85 13.29
C VAL A 173 2.69 5.26 11.96
N PHE A 174 1.36 5.29 11.88
CA PHE A 174 0.69 5.74 10.66
C PHE A 174 0.84 7.23 10.41
N LEU A 175 0.70 8.07 11.46
CA LEU A 175 0.82 9.51 11.32
C LEU A 175 2.22 9.91 10.85
N ILE A 176 3.26 9.45 11.55
CA ILE A 176 4.66 9.72 11.18
C ILE A 176 4.96 9.08 9.84
N GLY A 177 4.57 7.82 9.66
CA GLY A 177 4.82 7.06 8.43
C GLY A 177 4.22 7.71 7.20
N ILE A 178 3.04 8.32 7.27
CA ILE A 178 2.40 9.02 6.14
C ILE A 178 2.97 10.44 5.97
N LEU A 179 3.07 11.21 7.06
CA LEU A 179 3.52 12.61 6.99
C LEU A 179 5.00 12.74 6.60
N MET A 180 5.83 11.75 6.90
CA MET A 180 7.23 11.74 6.48
C MET A 180 7.39 11.81 4.96
N TRP A 181 6.41 11.33 4.20
CA TRP A 181 6.42 11.40 2.73
C TRP A 181 5.80 12.69 2.17
N MET A 182 5.30 13.58 3.01
CA MET A 182 4.71 14.85 2.57
C MET A 182 5.68 15.68 1.72
N PRO A 183 6.98 15.81 2.05
CA PRO A 183 7.92 16.52 1.19
C PRO A 183 8.03 15.89 -0.22
N SER A 184 7.93 14.57 -0.33
CA SER A 184 7.98 13.81 -1.60
C SER A 184 6.80 14.09 -2.53
N ALA A 185 5.78 14.81 -2.05
CA ALA A 185 4.71 15.33 -2.89
C ALA A 185 5.23 16.21 -4.04
N THR A 186 6.27 17.01 -3.78
CA THR A 186 6.80 17.98 -4.77
C THR A 186 8.32 18.03 -4.82
N LEU A 187 9.01 17.58 -3.77
CA LEU A 187 10.47 17.62 -3.68
C LEU A 187 11.04 16.22 -3.81
N SER A 188 12.14 16.06 -4.55
CA SER A 188 12.89 14.81 -4.57
C SER A 188 13.81 14.71 -3.36
N LEU A 189 14.24 13.49 -3.00
CA LEU A 189 15.16 13.31 -1.87
C LEU A 189 16.47 14.07 -2.12
N ARG A 190 16.95 14.13 -3.38
CA ARG A 190 18.11 14.92 -3.77
C ARG A 190 17.94 16.40 -3.44
N GLN A 191 16.77 16.97 -3.72
CA GLN A 191 16.47 18.37 -3.42
C GLN A 191 16.40 18.62 -1.92
N MET A 192 15.77 17.70 -1.16
CA MET A 192 15.67 17.81 0.30
C MET A 192 17.03 17.77 1.00
N LEU A 193 17.95 16.95 0.49
CA LEU A 193 19.29 16.77 1.05
C LEU A 193 20.32 17.77 0.49
N HIS A 194 19.89 18.72 -0.36
CA HIS A 194 20.77 19.67 -1.05
C HIS A 194 21.94 18.98 -1.78
N MET A 195 21.73 17.77 -2.29
CA MET A 195 22.74 17.04 -3.02
C MET A 195 22.86 17.65 -4.42
N SER A 196 23.87 18.51 -4.65
CA SER A 196 24.20 19.00 -5.99
C SER A 196 24.56 17.83 -6.91
N GLY A 197 24.19 17.93 -8.19
CA GLY A 197 24.49 16.91 -9.20
C GLY A 197 26.00 16.72 -9.32
N PHE A 198 26.51 15.60 -8.79
CA PHE A 198 27.93 15.28 -8.85
C PHE A 198 28.31 14.44 -10.08
N LEU A 199 27.37 14.22 -11.01
CA LEU A 199 27.59 13.47 -12.24
C LEU A 199 26.61 13.98 -13.32
N ASP A 200 27.00 15.05 -14.00
CA ASP A 200 26.63 15.27 -15.42
C ASP A 200 27.85 14.88 -16.27
#